data_AF-A0A962G5U7-F1
#
_entry.id   AF-A0A962G5U7-F1
#
_cell.length_a   1.000
_cell.length_b   1.000
_cell.length_c   1.000
_cell.angle_alpha   90.00
_cell.angle_beta   90.00
_cell.angle_gamma   90.00
#
_symmetry.space_group_name_H-M   'P 1'
#
loop_
_entity.id
_entity.type
_entity.pdbx_description
1 polymer ?
#
loop_
_entity_poly.entity_id
_entity_poly.type
_entity_poly.pdbx_seq_one_letter_code
_entity_poly.pdbx_strand_id
1 'polypeptide(L)'
;SAPSGSIVQTTIAIVPESGGCTQLNDSASLQASLYPPDPVGSAGSHAPWGLVSFSLPNCSFAKVRVTFHGANFDANWKWRNYGPRIPGNAATFGWYSFAGAQRIDAETWELSVDALRQGNYRNDPNDILFVGGPGNLPDLIFGNGFE
;
A
#
# COMPACT_ATOMS: atom_id res chain seq x y z
N SER A 1 18.59 26.25 1.37
CA SER A 1 17.90 25.07 1.93
C SER A 1 16.50 25.04 1.36
N ALA A 2 16.22 24.12 0.42
CA ALA A 2 14.85 23.96 -0.09
C ALA A 2 13.98 23.35 1.03
N PRO A 3 12.72 23.75 1.19
CA PRO A 3 11.81 23.07 2.08
C PRO A 3 11.58 21.65 1.54
N SER A 4 12.09 20.64 2.24
CA SER A 4 11.94 19.24 1.88
C SER A 4 10.56 18.75 2.32
N GLY A 5 9.61 18.77 1.41
CA GLY A 5 8.27 18.22 1.63
C GLY A 5 7.41 18.43 0.41
N SER A 6 7.54 17.56 -0.60
CA SER A 6 6.55 17.53 -1.67
C SER A 6 5.25 17.00 -1.07
N ILE A 7 4.20 17.81 -1.04
CA ILE A 7 2.86 17.34 -0.68
C ILE A 7 2.37 16.54 -1.88
N VAL A 8 2.37 15.21 -1.75
CA VAL A 8 1.72 14.34 -2.72
C VAL A 8 0.22 14.39 -2.45
N GLN A 9 -0.54 14.80 -3.46
CA GLN A 9 -1.99 14.73 -3.40
C GLN A 9 -2.42 13.30 -3.72
N THR A 10 -3.19 12.70 -2.81
CA THR A 10 -3.71 11.33 -2.96
C THR A 10 -5.22 11.32 -2.79
N THR A 11 -5.92 10.57 -3.64
CA THR A 11 -7.35 10.27 -3.48
C THR A 11 -7.51 8.80 -3.17
N ILE A 12 -8.27 8.48 -2.12
CA ILE A 12 -8.62 7.12 -1.73
C ILE A 12 -10.14 7.00 -1.79
N ALA A 13 -10.65 6.11 -2.64
CA ALA A 13 -12.08 5.96 -2.86
C ALA A 13 -12.47 4.49 -2.95
N ILE A 14 -13.59 4.14 -2.32
CA ILE A 14 -14.20 2.82 -2.50
C ILE A 14 -14.74 2.72 -3.94
N VAL A 15 -14.52 1.58 -4.57
CA VAL A 15 -15.21 1.18 -5.80
C VAL A 15 -16.51 0.49 -5.38
N PRO A 16 -17.68 1.05 -5.70
CA PRO A 16 -18.96 0.45 -5.31
C PRO A 16 -19.13 -0.94 -5.94
N GLU A 17 -19.36 -1.95 -5.11
CA GLU A 17 -19.67 -3.31 -5.54
C GLU A 17 -20.83 -3.90 -4.72
N SER A 18 -21.61 -4.80 -5.32
CA SER A 18 -22.71 -5.46 -4.62
C SER A 18 -22.18 -6.30 -3.46
N GLY A 19 -22.63 -6.01 -2.24
CA GLY A 19 -22.14 -6.65 -1.01
C GLY A 19 -20.77 -6.15 -0.54
N GLY A 20 -20.16 -5.20 -1.25
CA GLY A 20 -18.95 -4.51 -0.83
C GLY A 20 -19.23 -3.37 0.16
N CYS A 21 -18.19 -2.95 0.86
CA CYS A 21 -18.29 -1.89 1.85
C CYS A 21 -18.56 -0.53 1.21
N THR A 22 -19.17 0.38 1.97
CA THR A 22 -19.60 1.70 1.48
C THR A 22 -19.01 2.87 2.27
N GLN A 23 -18.31 2.58 3.37
CA GLN A 23 -17.74 3.58 4.26
C GLN A 23 -16.22 3.43 4.35
N LEU A 24 -15.53 4.55 4.16
CA LEU A 24 -14.09 4.70 4.30
C LEU A 24 -13.81 5.81 5.31
N ASN A 25 -13.01 5.49 6.33
CA ASN A 25 -12.67 6.40 7.41
C ASN A 25 -11.14 6.55 7.52
N ASP A 26 -10.71 7.59 8.24
CA ASP A 26 -9.33 7.82 8.67
C ASP A 26 -8.28 7.66 7.57
N SER A 27 -8.59 8.16 6.37
CA SER A 27 -7.71 8.03 5.22
C SER A 27 -6.61 9.09 5.24
N ALA A 28 -5.36 8.65 5.07
CA ALA A 28 -4.20 9.50 5.16
C ALA A 28 -3.04 8.99 4.30
N SER A 29 -2.21 9.93 3.83
CA SER A 29 -0.89 9.62 3.29
C SER A 29 0.13 9.56 4.43
N LEU A 30 1.04 8.59 4.36
CA LEU A 30 2.07 8.35 5.37
C LEU A 30 3.45 8.40 4.72
N GLN A 31 4.43 8.92 5.46
CA GLN A 31 5.83 8.84 5.04
C GLN A 31 6.35 7.41 5.27
N ALA A 32 6.91 6.79 4.23
CA ALA A 32 7.48 5.45 4.33
C ALA A 32 8.67 5.37 5.32
N SER A 33 9.33 6.50 5.60
CA SER A 33 10.40 6.64 6.59
C SER A 33 9.95 6.43 8.05
N LEU A 34 8.64 6.38 8.31
CA LEU A 34 8.10 6.01 9.62
C LEU A 34 8.20 4.50 9.89
N TYR A 35 8.58 3.71 8.89
CA TYR A 35 8.72 2.26 8.95
C TYR A 35 10.19 1.85 8.70
N PRO A 36 10.60 0.63 9.09
CA PRO A 36 11.89 0.08 8.67
C PRO A 36 12.06 0.14 7.14
N PRO A 37 13.28 0.23 6.61
CA PRO A 37 13.51 0.19 5.16
C PRO A 37 12.90 -1.05 4.49
N ASP A 38 12.32 -0.90 3.29
CA ASP A 38 11.85 -2.04 2.50
C ASP A 38 13.05 -2.85 2.01
N PRO A 39 13.24 -4.12 2.44
CA PRO A 39 14.45 -4.89 2.17
C PRO A 39 14.68 -5.21 0.70
N VAL A 40 13.67 -5.06 -0.16
CA VAL A 40 13.79 -5.32 -1.61
C VAL A 40 13.93 -4.04 -2.43
N GLY A 41 13.85 -2.86 -1.82
CA GLY A 41 13.99 -1.56 -2.48
C GLY A 41 15.24 -0.82 -2.04
N SER A 42 15.66 0.16 -2.85
CA SER A 42 16.67 1.13 -2.42
C SER A 42 16.13 2.06 -1.32
N ALA A 43 17.03 2.75 -0.62
CA ALA A 43 16.62 3.80 0.31
C ALA A 43 15.79 4.86 -0.43
N GLY A 44 14.58 5.14 0.07
CA GLY A 44 13.66 6.08 -0.58
C GLY A 44 12.93 5.51 -1.81
N SER A 45 12.90 4.19 -2.00
CA SER A 45 12.13 3.53 -3.09
C SER A 45 10.64 3.91 -3.13
N HIS A 46 10.09 4.36 -2.00
CA HIS A 46 8.72 4.83 -1.87
C HIS A 46 8.54 6.33 -2.10
N ALA A 47 9.63 7.09 -2.25
CA ALA A 47 9.56 8.52 -2.48
C ALA A 47 9.19 8.84 -3.95
N PRO A 48 8.48 9.94 -4.22
CA PRO A 48 7.89 10.87 -3.25
C PRO A 48 6.54 10.39 -2.68
N TRP A 49 5.96 9.32 -3.22
CA TRP A 49 4.55 8.94 -3.02
C TRP A 49 4.18 8.47 -1.62
N GLY A 50 5.13 7.87 -0.90
CA GLY A 50 4.91 7.33 0.44
C GLY A 50 3.92 6.16 0.44
N LEU A 51 3.23 5.99 1.56
CA LEU A 51 2.19 4.99 1.75
C LEU A 51 0.84 5.67 1.94
N VAL A 52 -0.22 4.88 1.88
CA VAL A 52 -1.56 5.25 2.34
C VAL A 52 -1.97 4.38 3.51
N SER A 53 -2.81 4.95 4.37
CA SER A 53 -3.59 4.21 5.35
C SER A 53 -5.05 4.63 5.27
N PHE A 54 -5.94 3.68 5.54
CA PHE A 54 -7.38 3.91 5.64
C PHE A 54 -8.01 2.79 6.48
N SER A 55 -9.19 3.08 7.05
CA SER A 55 -10.01 2.11 7.74
C SER A 55 -11.35 1.89 7.01
N LEU A 56 -11.82 0.64 7.00
CA LEU A 56 -13.14 0.25 6.52
C LEU A 56 -13.83 -0.47 7.68
N PRO A 57 -14.60 0.24 8.52
CA PRO A 57 -15.32 -0.38 9.63
C PRO A 57 -16.54 -1.16 9.12
N ASN A 58 -16.95 -2.20 9.85
CA ASN A 58 -18.07 -3.08 9.50
C ASN A 58 -17.95 -3.65 8.08
N CYS A 59 -16.73 -4.04 7.71
CA CYS A 59 -16.35 -4.40 6.35
C CYS A 59 -15.62 -5.73 6.30
N SER A 60 -16.15 -6.69 5.54
CA SER A 60 -15.48 -7.97 5.29
C SER A 60 -14.66 -7.95 3.99
N PHE A 61 -15.07 -7.15 3.00
CA PHE A 61 -14.39 -7.04 1.71
C PHE A 61 -14.70 -5.71 1.00
N ALA A 62 -13.69 -5.12 0.36
CA ALA A 62 -13.88 -3.96 -0.51
C ALA A 62 -12.88 -3.92 -1.66
N LYS A 63 -13.26 -3.21 -2.73
CA LYS A 63 -12.31 -2.66 -3.68
C LYS A 63 -12.07 -1.18 -3.40
N VAL A 64 -10.82 -0.76 -3.38
CA VAL A 64 -10.42 0.62 -3.09
C VAL A 64 -9.48 1.10 -4.19
N ARG A 65 -9.78 2.25 -4.78
CA ARG A 65 -8.85 2.95 -5.68
C ARG A 65 -8.04 3.97 -4.90
N VAL A 66 -6.75 3.95 -5.16
CA VAL A 66 -5.78 4.92 -4.65
C VAL A 66 -5.11 5.59 -5.83
N THR A 67 -5.41 6.88 -6.01
CA THR A 67 -4.83 7.71 -7.08
C THR A 67 -3.79 8.64 -6.47
N PHE A 68 -2.55 8.55 -6.95
CA PHE A 68 -1.46 9.47 -6.62
C PHE A 68 -1.35 10.51 -7.74
N HIS A 69 -1.89 11.70 -7.52
CA HIS A 69 -1.99 12.73 -8.55
C HIS A 69 -0.60 13.20 -8.96
N GLY A 70 -0.33 13.22 -10.28
CA GLY A 70 0.97 13.57 -10.84
C GLY A 70 1.99 12.42 -10.87
N ALA A 71 1.57 11.19 -10.54
CA ALA A 71 2.41 10.01 -10.65
C ALA A 71 2.55 9.53 -12.10
N ASN A 72 3.54 8.68 -12.33
CA ASN A 72 3.73 7.98 -13.60
C ASN A 72 4.35 6.60 -13.34
N PHE A 73 3.53 5.71 -12.80
CA PHE A 73 3.90 4.35 -12.42
C PHE A 73 4.06 3.45 -13.64
N ASP A 74 5.29 2.99 -13.87
CA ASP A 74 5.65 1.99 -14.86
C ASP A 74 5.81 0.58 -14.27
N ALA A 75 6.30 -0.38 -15.06
CA ALA A 75 6.47 -1.78 -14.64
C ALA A 75 7.34 -2.01 -13.40
N ASN A 76 8.22 -1.07 -13.04
CA ASN A 76 9.10 -1.16 -11.87
C ASN A 76 8.35 -0.88 -10.57
N TRP A 77 7.24 -0.14 -10.63
CA TRP A 77 6.46 0.16 -9.45
C TRP A 77 5.62 -1.04 -9.04
N LYS A 78 5.79 -1.47 -7.79
CA LYS A 78 5.00 -2.54 -7.16
C LYS A 78 4.32 -2.01 -5.91
N TRP A 79 3.15 -2.54 -5.58
CA TRP A 79 2.52 -2.23 -4.31
C TRP A 79 3.12 -3.05 -3.17
N ARG A 80 3.48 -2.37 -2.08
CA ARG A 80 4.13 -2.95 -0.91
C ARG A 80 3.40 -2.51 0.34
N ASN A 81 3.11 -3.48 1.20
CA ASN A 81 2.53 -3.22 2.51
C ASN A 81 3.60 -3.39 3.58
N TYR A 82 3.49 -2.60 4.64
CA TYR A 82 4.18 -2.85 5.90
C TYR A 82 3.15 -3.16 6.97
N GLY A 83 3.23 -4.35 7.54
CA GLY A 83 2.30 -4.79 8.58
C GLY A 83 2.38 -6.29 8.81
N PRO A 84 1.43 -6.88 9.54
CA PRO A 84 1.41 -8.32 9.73
C PRO A 84 1.08 -9.03 8.42
N ARG A 85 1.79 -10.13 8.13
CA ARG A 85 1.47 -11.00 6.99
C ARG A 85 0.26 -11.90 7.29
N ILE A 86 0.07 -12.24 8.56
CA ILE A 86 -1.13 -12.92 9.09
C ILE A 86 -1.88 -11.90 9.94
N PRO A 87 -3.13 -11.54 9.60
CA PRO A 87 -3.86 -10.47 10.28
C PRO A 87 -3.82 -10.57 11.82
N GLY A 88 -3.54 -9.44 12.49
CA GLY A 88 -3.38 -9.31 13.94
C GLY A 88 -2.22 -10.08 14.60
N ASN A 89 -1.37 -10.79 13.84
CA ASN A 89 -0.21 -11.50 14.39
C ASN A 89 1.06 -10.65 14.31
N ALA A 90 1.44 -10.04 15.43
CA ALA A 90 2.62 -9.19 15.57
C ALA A 90 3.95 -9.88 15.18
N ALA A 91 4.07 -11.20 15.37
CA ALA A 91 5.29 -11.94 15.04
C ALA A 91 5.53 -12.04 13.52
N THR A 92 4.55 -11.66 12.70
CA THR A 92 4.63 -11.74 11.24
C THR A 92 4.79 -10.38 10.56
N PHE A 93 5.13 -9.34 11.34
CA PHE A 93 5.33 -8.00 10.81
C PHE A 93 6.50 -7.93 9.84
N GLY A 94 6.28 -7.22 8.75
CA GLY A 94 7.34 -6.86 7.82
C GLY A 94 6.79 -6.34 6.51
N TRP A 95 7.70 -6.02 5.60
CA TRP A 95 7.36 -5.67 4.23
C TRP A 95 6.96 -6.88 3.42
N TYR A 96 5.94 -6.74 2.58
CA TYR A 96 5.53 -7.77 1.63
C TYR A 96 4.84 -7.16 0.40
N SER A 97 4.88 -7.90 -0.71
CA SER A 97 4.10 -7.57 -1.90
C SER A 97 2.66 -7.93 -1.64
N PHE A 98 1.75 -6.98 -1.80
CA PHE A 98 0.34 -7.22 -1.58
C PHE A 98 -0.31 -7.72 -2.88
N ALA A 99 -0.71 -8.99 -2.89
CA ALA A 99 -1.28 -9.63 -4.07
C ALA A 99 -2.65 -9.03 -4.50
N GLY A 100 -3.36 -8.36 -3.59
CA GLY A 100 -4.62 -7.70 -3.88
C GLY A 100 -4.48 -6.35 -4.60
N ALA A 101 -3.26 -5.88 -4.86
CA ALA A 101 -3.04 -4.62 -5.57
C ALA A 101 -2.81 -4.82 -7.06
N GLN A 102 -3.52 -4.06 -7.86
CA GLN A 102 -3.37 -3.98 -9.31
C GLN A 102 -3.22 -2.52 -9.73
N ARG A 103 -2.17 -2.21 -10.48
CA ARG A 103 -2.08 -0.91 -11.15
C ARG A 103 -3.07 -0.89 -12.32
N ILE A 104 -3.94 0.10 -12.37
CA ILE A 104 -4.97 0.21 -13.41
C ILE A 104 -4.65 1.31 -14.44
N ASP A 105 -3.83 2.30 -14.07
CA ASP A 105 -3.27 3.31 -14.96
C ASP A 105 -1.94 3.87 -14.41
N ALA A 106 -1.42 4.96 -14.99
CA ALA A 106 -0.14 5.55 -14.59
C ALA A 106 -0.16 6.19 -13.18
N GLU A 107 -1.32 6.45 -12.59
CA GLU A 107 -1.46 7.15 -11.31
C GLU A 107 -2.22 6.34 -10.25
N THR A 108 -2.99 5.35 -10.69
CA THR A 108 -4.01 4.69 -9.88
C THR A 108 -3.76 3.21 -9.70
N TRP A 109 -3.92 2.78 -8.45
CA TRP A 109 -3.94 1.40 -8.03
C TRP A 109 -5.33 1.03 -7.54
N GLU A 110 -5.82 -0.15 -7.91
CA GLU A 110 -7.00 -0.77 -7.33
C GLU A 110 -6.55 -1.87 -6.36
N LEU A 111 -7.12 -1.85 -5.15
CA LEU A 111 -6.81 -2.74 -4.05
C LEU A 111 -8.04 -3.58 -3.75
N SER A 112 -7.93 -4.90 -3.82
CA SER A 112 -8.92 -5.85 -3.33
C SER A 112 -8.53 -6.27 -1.90
N VAL A 113 -9.25 -5.74 -0.90
CA VAL A 113 -8.96 -5.96 0.53
C VAL A 113 -10.04 -6.82 1.18
N ASP A 114 -9.62 -7.70 2.09
CA ASP A 114 -10.47 -8.67 2.78
C ASP A 114 -10.03 -8.74 4.24
N ALA A 115 -11.00 -8.72 5.16
CA ALA A 115 -10.77 -8.58 6.59
C ALA A 115 -10.00 -9.76 7.21
N LEU A 116 -10.05 -10.95 6.61
CA LEU A 116 -9.36 -12.14 7.10
C LEU A 116 -8.14 -12.54 6.25
N ARG A 117 -7.71 -11.68 5.33
CA ARG A 117 -6.56 -11.95 4.45
C ARG A 117 -5.43 -10.96 4.67
N GLN A 118 -4.26 -11.33 4.13
CA GLN A 118 -3.10 -10.44 4.07
C GLN A 118 -3.51 -9.07 3.52
N GLY A 119 -2.95 -7.99 4.08
CA GLY A 119 -3.34 -6.62 3.76
C GLY A 119 -4.15 -5.97 4.87
N ASN A 120 -4.81 -6.74 5.73
CA ASN A 120 -5.42 -6.24 6.96
C ASN A 120 -4.42 -6.27 8.13
N TYR A 121 -4.33 -5.16 8.86
CA TYR A 121 -3.56 -5.06 10.09
C TYR A 121 -4.26 -5.78 11.26
N ARG A 122 -5.60 -5.79 11.28
CA ARG A 122 -6.44 -6.28 12.39
C ARG A 122 -6.80 -7.77 12.21
N ASN A 123 -7.05 -8.49 13.29
CA ASN A 123 -7.63 -9.84 13.24
C ASN A 123 -9.11 -9.80 13.61
N ASP A 124 -9.90 -9.12 12.79
CA ASP A 124 -11.35 -8.97 12.97
C ASP A 124 -12.03 -9.19 11.61
N PRO A 125 -13.05 -10.07 11.51
CA PRO A 125 -13.73 -10.38 10.25
C PRO A 125 -14.57 -9.24 9.66
N ASN A 126 -14.80 -8.17 10.42
CA ASN A 126 -15.66 -7.04 10.02
C ASN A 126 -14.93 -5.71 10.08
N ASP A 127 -13.60 -5.69 10.07
CA ASP A 127 -12.86 -4.44 10.23
C ASP A 127 -11.51 -4.51 9.54
N ILE A 128 -11.31 -3.60 8.58
CA ILE A 128 -10.09 -3.52 7.79
C ILE A 128 -9.33 -2.25 8.17
N LEU A 129 -8.08 -2.41 8.57
CA LEU A 129 -7.10 -1.33 8.64
C LEU A 129 -5.98 -1.66 7.65
N PHE A 130 -5.82 -0.81 6.66
CA PHE A 130 -4.85 -1.00 5.59
C PHE A 130 -3.67 -0.03 5.75
N VAL A 131 -2.46 -0.50 5.43
CA VAL A 131 -1.25 0.32 5.28
C VAL A 131 -0.42 -0.24 4.12
N GLY A 132 -0.13 0.59 3.13
CA GLY A 132 0.75 0.22 2.02
C GLY A 132 0.83 1.28 0.95
N GLY A 133 1.71 1.09 -0.03
CA GLY A 133 1.91 2.06 -1.10
C GLY A 133 2.86 1.58 -2.18
N PRO A 134 3.03 2.40 -3.23
CA PRO A 134 3.88 2.06 -4.37
C PRO A 134 5.37 2.24 -4.02
N GLY A 135 6.15 1.17 -4.20
CA GLY A 135 7.61 1.20 -4.18
C GLY A 135 8.17 1.01 -5.58
N ASN A 136 9.14 1.85 -5.97
CA ASN A 136 9.91 1.67 -7.20
C ASN A 136 10.95 0.58 -6.99
N LEU A 137 10.64 -0.61 -7.50
CA LEU A 137 11.44 -1.83 -7.36
C LEU A 137 11.80 -2.31 -8.78
N PRO A 138 12.75 -1.65 -9.47
CA PRO A 138 13.20 -2.13 -10.76
C PRO A 138 13.70 -3.57 -10.57
N ASP A 139 13.32 -4.46 -11.48
CA ASP A 139 13.77 -5.85 -11.41
C ASP A 139 15.31 -5.84 -11.39
N LEU A 140 15.89 -6.07 -10.22
CA LEU A 140 17.31 -6.32 -10.06
C LEU A 140 17.60 -7.74 -10.54
N ILE A 141 17.33 -8.00 -11.83
CA ILE A 141 18.08 -9.01 -12.54
C ILE A 141 19.47 -8.36 -12.70
N PHE A 142 20.47 -8.94 -12.03
CA PHE A 142 21.89 -8.54 -12.03
C PHE A 142 22.33 -7.48 -11.01
N GLY A 143 22.43 -7.91 -9.75
CA GLY A 143 23.64 -7.63 -8.96
C GLY A 143 24.56 -8.85 -9.05
N ASN A 144 25.41 -8.89 -10.08
CA ASN A 144 26.37 -9.99 -10.29
C ASN A 144 27.36 -10.13 -9.12
N GLY A 145 27.66 -11.37 -8.76
CA GLY A 145 28.81 -11.72 -7.92
C GLY A 145 28.84 -13.20 -7.57
N PHE A 146 29.23 -14.05 -8.51
CA PHE A 146 30.04 -15.20 -8.13
C PHE A 146 31.33 -14.65 -7.52
N GLU A 147 31.39 -14.62 -6.19
CA GLU A 147 32.61 -14.79 -5.39
C GLU A 147 32.29 -15.68 -4.19
#